data_AF-A0A821EM00-F1
#
_entry.id   AF-A0A821EM00-F1
#
_cell.length_a   1.000
_cell.length_b   1.000
_cell.length_c   1.000
_cell.angle_alpha   90.00
_cell.angle_beta   90.00
_cell.angle_gamma   90.00
#
_symmetry.space_group_name_H-M   'P 1'
#
loop_
_entity.id
_entity.type
_entity.pdbx_description
1 polymer ?
#
loop_
_entity_poly.entity_id
_entity_poly.type
_entity_poly.pdbx_seq_one_letter_code
_entity_poly.pdbx_strand_id
1 'polypeptide(L)'
;MLDQLKLKQIGGLKTETIIRLSRFVMQNNYFSYDDQYYHQVRGGAMGSPLTLTISNCYMYFFERQIVNQIRNSGGLYFRYIDDIFIITNWPGGHLLKEVDRWNKFDENIKLSASIGPTVNFLDLQIENKDGQLLTTVYQKPSYEPYYLPFNSIHPLHMKKNIPFAMLLRAIRYCSTFESYLNEREKLRMALLLNKYPNKTVDEQFNNMLLKFNINEPLTFNNYVRYRQIVINSPIKEKLVVNYEKSIFVHFT
;
A
#
# COMPACT_ATOMS: atom_id res chain seq x y z
N MET A 1 -19.31 -17.61 -9.52
CA MET A 1 -18.06 -16.87 -9.81
C MET A 1 -17.36 -17.42 -11.05
N LEU A 2 -16.95 -18.69 -11.06
CA LEU A 2 -16.25 -19.29 -12.21
C LEU A 2 -17.17 -19.62 -13.40
N ASP A 3 -18.48 -19.77 -13.16
CA ASP A 3 -19.47 -20.03 -14.22
C ASP A 3 -19.56 -18.88 -15.24
N GLN A 4 -19.20 -17.66 -14.83
CA GLN A 4 -19.17 -16.49 -15.71
C GLN A 4 -17.98 -16.53 -16.69
N LEU A 5 -16.90 -17.25 -16.36
CA LEU A 5 -15.68 -17.29 -17.18
C LEU A 5 -15.71 -18.40 -18.24
N LYS A 6 -16.62 -19.39 -18.12
CA LYS A 6 -16.76 -20.54 -19.05
C LYS A 6 -15.44 -21.27 -19.38
N LEU A 7 -14.43 -21.18 -18.52
CA LEU A 7 -13.13 -21.82 -18.71
C LEU A 7 -13.21 -23.30 -18.37
N LYS A 8 -12.73 -24.16 -19.28
CA LYS A 8 -12.69 -25.62 -19.06
C LYS A 8 -11.35 -26.10 -18.49
N GLN A 9 -10.25 -25.43 -18.82
CA GLN A 9 -8.89 -25.84 -18.43
C GLN A 9 -7.96 -24.63 -18.33
N ILE A 10 -7.00 -24.66 -17.39
CA ILE A 10 -5.96 -23.64 -17.20
C ILE A 10 -4.63 -24.38 -16.93
N GLY A 11 -3.60 -24.12 -17.74
CA GLY A 11 -2.27 -24.72 -17.54
C GLY A 11 -2.26 -26.25 -17.49
N GLY A 12 -3.13 -26.91 -18.28
CA GLY A 12 -3.28 -28.37 -18.27
C GLY A 12 -4.20 -28.92 -17.19
N LEU A 13 -4.62 -28.12 -16.19
CA LEU A 13 -5.54 -28.54 -15.13
C LEU A 13 -6.99 -28.19 -15.47
N LYS A 14 -7.91 -29.15 -15.28
CA LYS A 14 -9.35 -28.91 -15.41
C LYS A 14 -9.81 -27.92 -14.34
N THR A 15 -10.74 -27.03 -14.69
CA THR A 15 -11.31 -26.05 -13.75
C THR A 15 -11.88 -26.71 -12.50
N GLU A 16 -12.55 -27.86 -12.65
CA GLU A 16 -13.09 -28.64 -11.54
C GLU A 16 -12.00 -29.07 -10.54
N THR A 17 -10.84 -29.49 -11.03
CA THR A 17 -9.70 -29.85 -10.19
C THR A 17 -9.21 -28.65 -9.38
N ILE A 18 -9.10 -27.49 -10.02
CA ILE A 18 -8.68 -26.23 -9.36
C ILE A 18 -9.68 -25.84 -8.27
N ILE A 19 -10.99 -25.93 -8.55
CA ILE A 19 -12.05 -25.65 -7.57
C ILE A 19 -11.93 -26.60 -6.37
N ARG A 20 -11.76 -27.89 -6.63
CA ARG A 20 -11.65 -28.90 -5.57
C ARG A 20 -10.44 -28.65 -4.67
N LEU A 21 -9.28 -28.38 -5.24
CA LEU A 21 -8.08 -28.05 -4.48
C LEU A 21 -8.23 -26.74 -3.71
N SER A 22 -8.85 -25.73 -4.32
CA SER A 22 -9.11 -24.45 -3.65
C SER A 22 -10.05 -24.61 -2.46
N ARG A 23 -11.14 -25.39 -2.63
CA ARG A 23 -12.06 -25.72 -1.52
C ARG A 23 -11.34 -26.47 -0.41
N PHE A 24 -10.50 -27.45 -0.75
CA PHE A 24 -9.72 -28.18 0.24
C PHE A 24 -8.87 -27.23 1.10
N VAL A 25 -8.12 -26.30 0.49
CA VAL A 25 -7.33 -25.31 1.22
C VAL A 25 -8.23 -24.40 2.07
N MET A 26 -9.33 -23.89 1.51
CA MET A 26 -10.21 -22.96 2.22
C MET A 26 -11.02 -23.60 3.35
N GLN A 27 -11.30 -24.91 3.28
CA GLN A 27 -12.11 -25.63 4.27
C GLN A 27 -11.26 -26.30 5.37
N ASN A 28 -9.96 -26.48 5.16
CA ASN A 28 -9.06 -27.15 6.10
C ASN A 28 -8.09 -26.17 6.78
N ASN A 29 -8.59 -25.00 7.19
CA ASN A 29 -7.84 -24.00 7.94
C ASN A 29 -7.86 -24.33 9.43
N TYR A 30 -6.92 -25.15 9.89
CA TYR A 30 -6.73 -25.47 11.31
C TYR A 30 -5.48 -24.76 11.83
N PHE A 31 -5.55 -24.25 13.05
CA PHE A 31 -4.39 -23.68 13.74
C PHE A 31 -4.42 -24.04 15.22
N SER A 32 -3.27 -24.00 15.88
CA SER A 32 -3.16 -24.17 17.32
C SER A 32 -2.75 -22.87 18.00
N TYR A 33 -3.32 -22.62 19.16
CA TYR A 33 -2.97 -21.52 20.05
C TYR A 33 -3.21 -21.98 21.49
N ASP A 34 -2.24 -21.75 22.38
CA ASP A 34 -2.32 -22.14 23.80
C ASP A 34 -2.72 -23.61 24.01
N ASP A 35 -2.03 -24.51 23.30
CA ASP A 35 -2.28 -25.97 23.26
C ASP A 35 -3.71 -26.40 22.87
N GLN A 36 -4.52 -25.47 22.34
CA GLN A 36 -5.85 -25.75 21.81
C GLN A 36 -5.86 -25.69 20.28
N TYR A 37 -6.68 -26.55 19.66
CA TYR A 37 -6.87 -26.58 18.22
C TYR A 37 -8.17 -25.86 17.84
N TYR A 38 -8.07 -25.02 16.81
CA TYR A 38 -9.18 -24.25 16.29
C TYR A 38 -9.35 -24.51 14.79
N HIS A 39 -10.61 -24.55 14.36
CA HIS A 39 -10.97 -24.64 12.95
C HIS A 39 -11.58 -23.31 12.51
N GLN A 40 -10.91 -22.63 11.58
CA GLN A 40 -11.44 -21.42 10.98
C GLN A 40 -12.50 -21.79 9.94
N VAL A 41 -13.77 -21.71 10.35
CA VAL A 41 -14.93 -22.02 9.49
C VAL A 41 -15.27 -20.91 8.48
N ARG A 42 -14.80 -19.68 8.73
CA ARG A 42 -15.06 -18.52 7.88
C ARG A 42 -13.81 -17.66 7.69
N GLY A 43 -13.60 -17.25 6.44
CA GLY A 43 -12.35 -16.61 6.01
C GLY A 43 -11.28 -17.63 5.65
N GLY A 44 -10.12 -17.16 5.22
CA GLY A 44 -8.94 -18.00 5.02
C GLY A 44 -7.82 -17.63 5.97
N ALA A 45 -6.86 -18.53 6.14
CA ALA A 45 -5.68 -18.28 6.96
C ALA A 45 -4.86 -17.10 6.40
N MET A 46 -4.49 -16.17 7.28
CA MET A 46 -3.53 -15.12 6.93
C MET A 46 -2.18 -15.76 6.53
N GLY A 47 -1.55 -15.24 5.49
CA GLY A 47 -0.29 -15.80 4.96
C GLY A 47 -0.46 -16.92 3.93
N SER A 48 -1.68 -17.45 3.74
CA SER A 48 -1.95 -18.38 2.63
C SER A 48 -1.91 -17.65 1.28
N PRO A 49 -1.09 -18.09 0.30
CA PRO A 49 -1.03 -17.47 -1.02
C PRO A 49 -2.38 -17.49 -1.75
N LEU A 50 -3.17 -18.54 -1.53
CA LEU A 50 -4.50 -18.68 -2.14
C LEU A 50 -5.50 -17.71 -1.53
N THR A 51 -5.48 -17.52 -0.21
CA THR A 51 -6.47 -16.70 0.50
C THR A 51 -6.50 -15.26 -0.02
N LEU A 52 -5.35 -14.62 -0.23
CA LEU A 52 -5.28 -13.28 -0.80
C LEU A 52 -5.95 -13.21 -2.19
N THR A 53 -5.71 -14.22 -3.02
CA THR A 53 -6.28 -14.29 -4.37
C THR A 53 -7.80 -14.42 -4.31
N ILE A 54 -8.31 -15.32 -3.46
CA ILE A 54 -9.74 -15.54 -3.28
C ILE A 54 -10.42 -14.31 -2.68
N SER A 55 -9.80 -13.63 -1.70
CA SER A 55 -10.32 -12.38 -1.13
C SER A 55 -10.42 -11.28 -2.18
N ASN A 56 -9.42 -11.14 -3.06
CA ASN A 56 -9.48 -10.18 -4.17
C ASN A 56 -10.61 -10.51 -5.16
N CYS A 57 -10.82 -11.80 -5.49
CA CYS A 57 -11.94 -12.21 -6.31
C CYS A 57 -13.28 -11.91 -5.64
N TYR A 58 -13.42 -12.20 -4.34
CA TYR A 58 -14.63 -11.90 -3.57
C TYR A 58 -14.95 -10.41 -3.61
N MET A 59 -13.95 -9.58 -3.27
CA MET A 59 -14.07 -8.12 -3.28
C MET A 59 -14.41 -7.58 -4.66
N TYR A 60 -13.87 -8.15 -5.75
CA TYR A 60 -14.24 -7.76 -7.11
C TYR A 60 -15.76 -7.89 -7.37
N PHE A 61 -16.39 -8.99 -6.94
CA PHE A 61 -17.83 -9.18 -7.11
C PHE A 61 -18.67 -8.28 -6.21
N PHE A 62 -18.22 -8.04 -4.98
CA PHE A 62 -18.85 -7.10 -4.07
C PHE A 62 -18.79 -5.67 -4.62
N GLU A 63 -17.61 -5.23 -5.07
CA GLU A 63 -17.33 -3.83 -5.41
C GLU A 63 -17.74 -3.44 -6.84
N ARG A 64 -17.92 -4.40 -7.77
CA ARG A 64 -18.20 -4.09 -9.19
C ARG A 64 -19.33 -3.07 -9.41
N GLN A 65 -20.40 -3.16 -8.60
CA GLN A 65 -21.54 -2.25 -8.73
C GLN A 65 -21.16 -0.85 -8.22
N ILE A 66 -20.44 -0.78 -7.10
CA ILE A 66 -19.92 0.46 -6.51
C ILE A 66 -18.97 1.14 -7.51
N VAL A 67 -18.01 0.40 -8.06
CA VAL A 67 -17.05 0.90 -9.05
C VAL A 67 -17.76 1.48 -10.26
N ASN A 68 -18.75 0.78 -10.80
CA ASN A 68 -19.52 1.27 -11.95
C ASN A 68 -20.30 2.54 -11.60
N GLN A 69 -20.93 2.59 -10.43
CA GLN A 69 -21.69 3.75 -9.98
C GLN A 69 -20.80 5.00 -9.84
N ILE A 70 -19.64 4.84 -9.20
CA ILE A 70 -18.66 5.92 -9.01
C ILE A 70 -18.07 6.39 -10.35
N ARG A 71 -17.69 5.46 -11.23
CA ARG A 71 -17.14 5.81 -12.56
C ARG A 71 -18.18 6.52 -13.43
N ASN A 72 -19.43 6.06 -13.41
CA ASN A 72 -20.53 6.67 -14.17
C ASN A 72 -20.84 8.10 -13.70
N SER A 73 -20.54 8.44 -12.44
CA SER A 73 -20.65 9.81 -11.93
C SER A 73 -19.39 10.66 -12.16
N GLY A 74 -18.40 10.17 -12.92
CA GLY A 74 -17.12 10.85 -13.14
C GLY A 74 -16.17 10.82 -11.94
N GLY A 75 -16.45 9.97 -10.95
CA GLY A 75 -15.60 9.78 -9.79
C GLY A 75 -14.47 8.78 -10.03
N LEU A 76 -13.56 8.69 -9.05
CA LEU A 76 -12.46 7.74 -9.04
C LEU A 76 -12.66 6.73 -7.92
N TYR A 77 -12.32 5.47 -8.20
CA TYR A 77 -12.33 4.38 -7.24
C TYR A 77 -10.97 3.69 -7.26
N PHE A 78 -10.33 3.61 -6.10
CA PHE A 78 -9.09 2.90 -5.88
C PHE A 78 -9.27 1.91 -4.74
N ARG A 79 -8.61 0.75 -4.86
CA ARG A 79 -8.54 -0.24 -3.80
C ARG A 79 -7.12 -0.76 -3.66
N TYR A 80 -6.65 -0.87 -2.42
CA TYR A 80 -5.42 -1.55 -2.06
C TYR A 80 -5.75 -2.64 -1.04
N ILE A 81 -5.84 -3.90 -1.50
CA ILE A 81 -6.28 -5.05 -0.69
C ILE A 81 -7.66 -4.78 -0.06
N ASP A 82 -7.71 -4.38 1.21
CA ASP A 82 -8.89 -4.10 2.02
C ASP A 82 -9.23 -2.60 2.12
N ASP A 83 -8.28 -1.71 1.83
CA ASP A 83 -8.49 -0.26 1.87
C ASP A 83 -9.12 0.25 0.56
N ILE A 84 -10.21 0.99 0.68
CA ILE A 84 -10.94 1.62 -0.45
C ILE A 84 -10.82 3.14 -0.36
N PHE A 85 -10.54 3.78 -1.48
CA PHE A 85 -10.51 5.24 -1.61
C PHE A 85 -11.37 5.69 -2.79
N ILE A 86 -12.32 6.58 -2.51
CA ILE A 86 -13.30 7.08 -3.46
C ILE A 86 -13.19 8.60 -3.54
N ILE A 87 -13.15 9.13 -4.76
CA ILE A 87 -13.29 10.56 -5.06
C ILE A 87 -14.57 10.72 -5.87
N THR A 88 -15.48 11.58 -5.42
CA THR A 88 -16.74 11.86 -6.12
C THR A 88 -17.19 13.29 -5.88
N ASN A 89 -17.97 13.83 -6.82
CA ASN A 89 -18.62 15.14 -6.70
C ASN A 89 -20.00 15.07 -6.05
N TRP A 90 -20.38 13.91 -5.52
CA TRP A 90 -21.66 13.77 -4.81
C TRP A 90 -21.67 14.58 -3.52
N PRO A 91 -22.82 15.14 -3.13
CA PRO A 91 -23.00 15.70 -1.80
C PRO A 91 -22.69 14.64 -0.73
N GLY A 92 -22.02 15.04 0.37
CA GLY A 92 -21.62 14.09 1.43
C GLY A 92 -22.79 13.29 2.01
N GLY A 93 -23.97 13.90 2.15
CA GLY A 93 -25.18 13.21 2.60
C GLY A 93 -25.72 12.17 1.61
N HIS A 94 -25.50 12.35 0.30
CA HIS A 94 -25.82 11.33 -0.70
C HIS A 94 -24.82 10.17 -0.62
N LEU A 95 -23.52 10.48 -0.51
CA LEU A 95 -22.48 9.46 -0.36
C LEU A 95 -22.71 8.59 0.88
N LEU A 96 -23.08 9.17 2.02
CA LEU A 96 -23.38 8.42 3.24
C LEU A 96 -24.54 7.42 3.04
N LYS A 97 -25.61 7.85 2.38
CA LYS A 97 -26.75 6.97 2.04
C LYS A 97 -26.34 5.83 1.11
N GLU A 98 -25.48 6.11 0.14
CA GLU A 98 -24.96 5.07 -0.75
C GLU A 98 -24.04 4.09 0.00
N VAL A 99 -23.20 4.55 0.92
CA VAL A 99 -22.41 3.67 1.79
C VAL A 99 -23.31 2.76 2.64
N ASP A 100 -24.39 3.29 3.21
CA ASP A 100 -25.37 2.49 3.96
C ASP A 100 -26.08 1.45 3.08
N ARG A 101 -26.29 1.77 1.80
CA ARG A 101 -26.84 0.84 0.81
C ARG A 101 -25.82 -0.24 0.43
N TRP A 102 -24.57 0.14 0.18
CA TRP A 102 -23.49 -0.80 -0.17
C TRP A 102 -23.22 -1.78 0.98
N ASN A 103 -23.36 -1.33 2.23
CA ASN A 103 -23.31 -2.17 3.43
C ASN A 103 -24.43 -3.22 3.53
N LYS A 104 -25.40 -3.21 2.61
CA LYS A 104 -26.45 -4.24 2.49
C LYS A 104 -26.22 -5.19 1.31
N PHE A 105 -25.16 -4.99 0.52
CA PHE A 105 -24.84 -5.87 -0.60
C PHE A 105 -24.39 -7.26 -0.11
N ASP A 106 -23.77 -7.30 1.05
CA ASP A 106 -23.24 -8.52 1.63
C ASP A 106 -23.21 -8.40 3.16
N GLU A 107 -23.81 -9.34 3.87
CA GLU A 107 -23.81 -9.39 5.34
C GLU A 107 -22.40 -9.57 5.93
N ASN A 108 -21.45 -10.03 5.11
CA ASN A 108 -20.11 -10.38 5.51
C ASN A 108 -19.10 -9.25 5.37
N ILE A 109 -19.47 -8.16 4.70
CA ILE A 109 -18.60 -7.01 4.42
C ILE A 109 -19.24 -5.75 5.00
N LYS A 110 -18.46 -5.01 5.80
CA LYS A 110 -18.87 -3.74 6.39
C LYS A 110 -17.86 -2.65 6.02
N LEU A 111 -18.31 -1.68 5.24
CA LEU A 111 -17.60 -0.46 4.90
C LEU A 111 -17.79 0.56 6.03
N SER A 112 -16.69 0.89 6.70
CA SER A 112 -16.62 1.98 7.69
C SER A 112 -16.02 3.20 7.02
N ALA A 113 -16.85 4.15 6.57
CA ALA A 113 -16.40 5.29 5.79
C ALA A 113 -16.09 6.52 6.67
N SER A 114 -14.95 7.16 6.41
CA SER A 114 -14.65 8.53 6.84
C SER A 114 -14.83 9.46 5.65
N ILE A 115 -15.81 10.36 5.69
CA ILE A 115 -16.16 11.25 4.58
C ILE A 115 -15.82 12.69 4.99
N GLY A 116 -15.06 13.40 4.16
CA GLY A 116 -14.73 14.80 4.40
C GLY A 116 -13.80 15.38 3.33
N PRO A 117 -13.45 16.68 3.44
CA PRO A 117 -12.48 17.32 2.56
C PRO A 117 -11.05 16.80 2.79
N THR A 118 -10.80 16.20 3.96
CA THR A 118 -9.55 15.56 4.33
C THR A 118 -9.82 14.13 4.78
N VAL A 119 -9.10 13.17 4.21
CA VAL A 119 -9.17 11.76 4.60
C VAL A 119 -7.79 11.13 4.59
N ASN A 120 -7.64 10.02 5.31
CA ASN A 120 -6.40 9.25 5.32
C ASN A 120 -6.57 7.98 4.48
N PHE A 121 -5.58 7.65 3.67
CA PHE A 121 -5.54 6.42 2.87
C PHE A 121 -4.11 5.88 2.89
N LEU A 122 -3.92 4.68 3.45
CA LEU A 122 -2.60 4.12 3.72
C LEU A 122 -1.74 5.11 4.55
N ASP A 123 -0.53 5.41 4.07
CA ASP A 123 0.41 6.35 4.66
C ASP A 123 0.23 7.80 4.17
N LEU A 124 -0.92 8.13 3.56
CA LEU A 124 -1.22 9.46 3.03
C LEU A 124 -2.38 10.12 3.76
N GLN A 125 -2.23 11.40 4.08
CA GLN A 125 -3.35 12.30 4.36
C GLN A 125 -3.60 13.09 3.09
N ILE A 126 -4.82 13.03 2.59
CA ILE A 126 -5.25 13.61 1.32
C ILE A 126 -6.28 14.69 1.62
N GLU A 127 -5.98 15.91 1.22
CA GLU A 127 -6.85 17.07 1.37
C GLU A 127 -7.25 17.60 -0.01
N ASN A 128 -8.54 17.84 -0.22
CA ASN A 128 -9.03 18.55 -1.39
C ASN A 128 -9.05 20.06 -1.11
N LYS A 129 -8.14 20.80 -1.74
CA LYS A 129 -8.16 22.26 -1.77
C LYS A 129 -8.65 22.72 -3.13
N ASP A 130 -9.92 23.12 -3.19
CA ASP A 130 -10.55 23.72 -4.38
C ASP A 130 -10.36 22.93 -5.69
N GLY A 131 -10.46 21.59 -5.60
CA GLY A 131 -10.29 20.68 -6.74
C GLY A 131 -8.87 20.17 -6.93
N GLN A 132 -7.90 20.65 -6.15
CA GLN A 132 -6.54 20.13 -6.13
C GLN A 132 -6.33 19.21 -4.93
N LEU A 133 -5.92 17.97 -5.19
CA LEU A 133 -5.55 17.03 -4.14
C LEU A 133 -4.13 17.30 -3.65
N LEU A 134 -4.02 17.74 -2.40
CA LEU A 134 -2.75 17.87 -1.69
C LEU A 134 -2.57 16.65 -0.79
N THR A 135 -1.39 16.05 -0.87
CA THR A 135 -1.03 14.89 -0.07
C THR A 135 0.08 15.24 0.92
N THR A 136 0.01 14.66 2.11
CA THR A 136 1.09 14.68 3.10
C THR A 136 1.26 13.29 3.71
N VAL A 137 2.35 13.06 4.43
CA VAL A 137 2.55 11.79 5.14
C VAL A 137 1.56 11.71 6.31
N TYR A 138 0.77 10.65 6.35
CA TYR A 138 -0.06 10.31 7.49
C TYR A 138 0.63 9.30 8.40
N GLN A 139 0.53 9.52 9.71
CA GLN A 139 0.94 8.60 10.74
C GLN A 139 -0.26 8.34 11.65
N LYS A 140 -0.53 7.07 11.97
CA LYS A 140 -1.60 6.73 12.91
C LYS A 140 -1.33 7.37 14.26
N PRO A 141 -2.36 7.70 15.08
CA PRO A 141 -2.16 8.29 16.40
C PRO A 141 -1.26 7.46 17.34
N SER A 142 -1.22 6.13 17.15
CA SER A 142 -0.35 5.21 17.88
C SER A 142 1.08 5.11 17.31
N TYR A 143 1.42 5.91 16.29
CA TYR A 143 2.74 5.89 15.71
C TYR A 143 3.77 6.43 16.69
N GLU A 144 4.79 5.62 16.94
CA GLU A 144 6.00 6.07 17.60
C GLU A 144 7.08 6.31 16.55
N PRO A 145 7.91 7.35 16.70
CA PRO A 145 9.03 7.63 15.79
C PRO A 145 10.18 6.63 15.99
N TYR A 146 9.87 5.34 16.08
CA TYR A 146 10.81 4.25 16.26
C TYR A 146 11.30 3.76 14.90
N TYR A 147 12.60 3.90 14.68
CA TYR A 147 13.31 3.29 13.57
C TYR A 147 14.28 2.27 14.13
N LEU A 148 14.77 1.37 13.27
CA LEU A 148 15.83 0.45 13.66
C LEU A 148 17.00 1.23 14.29
N PRO A 149 17.28 1.04 15.60
CA PRO A 149 18.29 1.86 16.27
C PRO A 149 19.66 1.69 15.62
N PHE A 150 20.42 2.78 15.49
CA PHE A 150 21.69 2.74 14.77
C PHE A 150 22.72 1.82 15.45
N ASN A 151 22.65 1.70 16.77
CA ASN A 151 23.49 0.83 17.60
C ASN A 151 23.04 -0.65 17.61
N SER A 152 21.95 -1.00 16.94
CA SER A 152 21.53 -2.39 16.83
C SER A 152 22.50 -3.24 15.98
N ILE A 153 22.51 -4.55 16.24
CA ILE A 153 23.36 -5.56 15.56
C ILE A 153 22.75 -5.93 14.20
N HIS A 154 22.52 -4.94 13.35
CA HIS A 154 22.06 -5.11 11.98
C HIS A 154 23.13 -4.63 11.01
N PRO A 155 23.20 -5.20 9.79
CA PRO A 155 24.12 -4.76 8.76
C PRO A 155 24.02 -3.24 8.50
N LEU A 156 25.18 -2.58 8.36
CA LEU A 156 25.25 -1.13 8.21
C LEU A 156 24.48 -0.62 6.98
N HIS A 157 24.44 -1.41 5.90
CA HIS A 157 23.70 -1.02 4.69
C HIS A 157 22.18 -0.91 4.94
N MET A 158 21.60 -1.77 5.79
CA MET A 158 20.18 -1.68 6.16
C MET A 158 19.91 -0.40 6.94
N LYS A 159 20.76 -0.10 7.93
CA LYS A 159 20.66 1.13 8.73
C LYS A 159 20.78 2.37 7.85
N LYS A 160 21.79 2.44 6.96
CA LYS A 160 21.98 3.54 6.01
C LYS A 160 20.82 3.69 5.03
N ASN A 161 20.15 2.61 4.64
CA ASN A 161 19.01 2.68 3.74
C ASN A 161 17.76 3.30 4.37
N ILE A 162 17.64 3.33 5.70
CA ILE A 162 16.45 3.88 6.38
C ILE A 162 16.31 5.39 6.14
N PRO A 163 17.29 6.26 6.44
CA PRO A 163 17.19 7.69 6.12
C PRO A 163 16.93 7.95 4.63
N PHE A 164 17.59 7.18 3.76
CA PHE A 164 17.40 7.26 2.31
C PHE A 164 15.94 6.99 1.92
N ALA A 165 15.37 5.86 2.37
CA ALA A 165 14.03 5.43 2.01
C ALA A 165 12.95 6.33 2.61
N MET A 166 13.16 6.84 3.83
CA MET A 166 12.22 7.75 4.49
C MET A 166 12.17 9.11 3.79
N LEU A 167 13.31 9.67 3.39
CA LEU A 167 13.30 10.93 2.63
C LEU A 167 12.68 10.73 1.23
N LEU A 168 12.94 9.59 0.58
CA LEU A 168 12.27 9.25 -0.67
C LEU A 168 10.75 9.18 -0.51
N ARG A 169 10.26 8.58 0.58
CA ARG A 169 8.82 8.58 0.93
C ARG A 169 8.30 10.00 1.08
N ALA A 170 8.99 10.85 1.85
CA ALA A 170 8.58 12.24 2.08
C ALA A 170 8.43 13.03 0.77
N ILE A 171 9.40 12.93 -0.16
CA ILE A 171 9.29 13.62 -1.46
C ILE A 171 8.10 13.09 -2.27
N ARG A 172 7.88 11.77 -2.30
CA ARG A 172 6.76 11.19 -3.05
C ARG A 172 5.41 11.61 -2.47
N TYR A 173 5.29 11.68 -1.15
CA TYR A 173 4.00 11.84 -0.48
C TYR A 173 3.62 13.29 -0.23
N CYS A 174 4.57 14.20 0.02
CA CYS A 174 4.25 15.60 0.26
C CYS A 174 4.01 16.33 -1.08
N SER A 175 2.85 16.96 -1.28
CA SER A 175 2.57 17.71 -2.51
C SER A 175 3.24 19.09 -2.54
N THR A 176 3.51 19.68 -1.37
CA THR A 176 4.05 21.04 -1.24
C THR A 176 5.44 21.03 -0.62
N PHE A 177 6.21 22.09 -0.88
CA PHE A 177 7.55 22.22 -0.30
C PHE A 177 7.49 22.36 1.22
N GLU A 178 6.50 23.07 1.76
CA GLU A 178 6.31 23.27 3.20
C GLU A 178 6.00 21.96 3.92
N SER A 179 5.11 21.14 3.34
CA SER A 179 4.78 19.84 3.93
C SER A 179 5.96 18.87 3.87
N TYR A 180 6.75 18.92 2.80
CA TYR A 180 8.00 18.18 2.69
C TYR A 180 9.04 18.62 3.72
N LEU A 181 9.24 19.92 3.92
CA LEU A 181 10.17 20.43 4.92
C LEU A 181 9.76 19.99 6.32
N ASN A 182 8.48 20.12 6.67
CA ASN A 182 7.97 19.66 7.96
C ASN A 182 8.20 18.16 8.16
N GLU A 183 7.91 17.33 7.16
CA GLU A 183 8.17 15.89 7.23
C GLU A 183 9.68 15.59 7.33
N ARG A 184 10.52 16.26 6.54
CA ARG A 184 11.97 16.11 6.59
C ARG A 184 12.53 16.39 7.97
N GLU A 185 12.07 17.45 8.64
CA GLU A 185 12.51 17.77 10.00
C GLU A 185 12.01 16.74 11.03
N LYS A 186 10.76 16.31 10.95
CA LYS A 186 10.24 15.20 11.78
C LYS A 186 11.07 13.93 11.60
N LEU A 187 11.37 13.55 10.36
CA LEU A 187 12.20 12.40 10.03
C LEU A 187 13.61 12.54 10.60
N ARG A 188 14.25 13.71 10.45
CA ARG A 188 15.57 13.98 11.02
C ARG A 188 15.56 13.80 12.53
N MET A 189 14.61 14.42 13.22
CA MET A 189 14.48 14.31 14.68
C MET A 189 14.28 12.86 15.12
N ALA A 190 13.40 12.12 14.46
CA ALA A 190 13.17 10.71 14.74
C ALA A 190 14.45 9.86 14.53
N LEU A 191 15.20 10.07 13.45
CA LEU A 191 16.47 9.36 13.22
C LEU A 191 17.52 9.66 14.31
N LEU A 192 17.63 10.91 14.75
CA LEU A 192 18.55 11.29 15.83
C LEU A 192 18.16 10.67 17.17
N LEU A 193 16.87 10.61 17.48
CA LEU A 193 16.36 9.89 18.65
C LEU A 193 16.73 8.40 18.61
N ASN A 194 16.73 7.80 17.40
CA ASN A 194 17.18 6.42 17.15
C ASN A 194 18.72 6.30 16.97
N LYS A 195 19.48 7.28 17.46
CA LYS A 195 20.96 7.30 17.55
C LYS A 195 21.69 7.30 16.21
N TYR A 196 21.04 7.69 15.12
CA TYR A 196 21.72 7.88 13.85
C TYR A 196 22.72 9.05 13.93
N PRO A 197 23.97 8.89 13.48
CA PRO A 197 24.90 10.00 13.37
C PRO A 197 24.38 11.05 12.38
N ASN A 198 24.44 12.34 12.75
CA ASN A 198 24.05 13.47 11.90
C ASN A 198 24.65 13.36 10.49
N LYS A 199 25.96 13.11 10.40
CA LYS A 199 26.68 12.95 9.15
C LYS A 199 26.07 11.86 8.25
N THR A 200 25.68 10.72 8.83
CA THR A 200 25.04 9.63 8.08
C THR A 200 23.65 10.04 7.58
N VAL A 201 22.87 10.77 8.38
CA VAL A 201 21.57 11.29 7.92
C VAL A 201 21.76 12.24 6.73
N ASP A 202 22.68 13.19 6.83
CA ASP A 202 22.98 14.15 5.77
C ASP A 202 23.49 13.47 4.49
N GLU A 203 24.44 12.55 4.62
CA GLU A 203 24.94 11.75 3.50
C GLU A 203 23.82 11.00 2.79
N GLN A 204 22.92 10.33 3.54
CA GLN A 204 21.85 9.54 2.93
C GLN A 204 20.74 10.40 2.34
N PHE A 205 20.46 11.57 2.93
CA PHE A 205 19.55 12.55 2.35
C PHE A 205 20.10 13.07 1.00
N ASN A 206 21.38 13.42 0.95
CA ASN A 206 22.04 13.84 -0.28
C ASN A 206 22.11 12.71 -1.32
N ASN A 207 22.47 11.49 -0.91
CA ASN A 207 22.47 10.32 -1.81
C ASN A 207 21.10 10.06 -2.43
N MET A 208 20.02 10.31 -1.69
CA MET A 208 18.66 10.20 -2.22
C MET A 208 18.42 11.20 -3.35
N LEU A 209 18.74 12.48 -3.13
CA LEU A 209 18.61 13.51 -4.16
C LEU A 209 19.49 13.21 -5.40
N LEU A 210 20.76 12.85 -5.17
CA LEU A 210 21.71 12.51 -6.24
C LEU A 210 21.25 11.30 -7.07
N LYS A 211 20.58 10.31 -6.47
CA LYS A 211 20.03 9.16 -7.21
C LYS A 211 19.05 9.58 -8.31
N PHE A 212 18.36 10.70 -8.12
CA PHE A 212 17.41 11.26 -9.09
C PHE A 212 18.00 12.44 -9.88
N ASN A 213 19.34 12.58 -9.90
CA ASN A 213 20.08 13.65 -10.57
C ASN A 213 19.70 15.06 -10.07
N ILE A 214 19.35 15.17 -8.79
CA ILE A 214 19.04 16.45 -8.14
C ILE A 214 20.32 16.95 -7.48
N ASN A 215 21.04 17.85 -8.16
CA ASN A 215 22.34 18.37 -7.74
C ASN A 215 22.26 19.72 -7.01
N GLU A 216 21.05 20.21 -6.74
CA GLU A 216 20.79 21.47 -6.05
C GLU A 216 19.82 21.27 -4.88
N PRO A 217 19.82 22.16 -3.88
CA PRO A 217 18.84 22.12 -2.80
C PRO A 217 17.41 22.23 -3.32
N LEU A 218 16.50 21.50 -2.68
CA LEU A 218 15.08 21.69 -2.91
C LEU A 218 14.63 23.03 -2.30
N THR A 219 13.89 23.79 -3.09
CA THR A 219 13.33 25.11 -2.76
C THR A 219 11.87 25.15 -3.18
N PHE A 220 11.12 26.14 -2.72
CA PHE A 220 9.74 26.36 -3.12
C PHE A 220 9.57 26.34 -4.66
N ASN A 221 10.50 26.97 -5.38
CA ASN A 221 10.42 27.14 -6.83
C ASN A 221 10.72 25.87 -7.64
N ASN A 222 11.62 25.00 -7.15
CA ASN A 222 12.04 23.80 -7.90
C ASN A 222 11.41 22.49 -7.38
N TYR A 223 10.76 22.51 -6.21
CA TYR A 223 10.26 21.31 -5.53
C TYR A 223 9.30 20.50 -6.39
N VAL A 224 8.28 21.14 -6.97
CA VAL A 224 7.25 20.46 -7.77
C VAL A 224 7.86 19.72 -8.96
N ARG A 225 8.82 20.35 -9.65
CA ARG A 225 9.53 19.75 -10.77
C ARG A 225 10.32 18.51 -10.35
N TYR A 226 11.12 18.61 -9.29
CA TYR A 226 11.94 17.48 -8.83
C TYR A 226 11.12 16.35 -8.21
N ARG A 227 10.05 16.69 -7.47
CA ARG A 227 9.07 15.72 -6.99
C ARG A 227 8.50 14.90 -8.15
N GLN A 228 8.13 15.55 -9.26
CA GLN A 228 7.60 14.84 -10.42
C GLN A 228 8.62 13.86 -11.02
N ILE A 229 9.91 14.22 -11.05
CA ILE A 229 11.00 13.31 -11.49
C ILE A 229 11.07 12.09 -10.57
N VAL A 230 10.98 12.28 -9.26
CA VAL A 230 11.03 11.19 -8.26
C VAL A 230 9.82 10.26 -8.36
N ILE A 231 8.63 10.80 -8.64
CA ILE A 231 7.37 10.04 -8.80
C ILE A 231 7.37 9.26 -10.11
N ASN A 232 7.79 9.90 -11.20
CA ASN A 232 7.81 9.28 -12.53
C ASN A 232 8.98 8.30 -12.72
N SER A 233 9.91 8.26 -11.76
CA SER A 233 11.04 7.34 -11.83
C SER A 233 10.54 5.90 -11.86
N PRO A 234 10.91 5.12 -12.89
CA PRO A 234 10.42 3.76 -13.04
C PRO A 234 10.84 2.93 -11.83
N ILE A 235 9.91 2.10 -11.34
CA ILE A 235 10.28 1.01 -10.45
C ILE A 235 11.19 0.11 -11.28
N LYS A 236 12.48 0.01 -10.92
CA LYS A 236 13.37 -0.95 -11.57
C LYS A 236 12.78 -2.34 -11.37
N GLU A 237 12.14 -2.87 -12.41
CA GLU A 237 11.80 -4.28 -12.45
C GLU A 237 13.13 -5.06 -12.37
N LYS A 238 13.16 -6.07 -11.51
CA LYS A 238 14.30 -7.00 -11.52
C LYS A 238 14.41 -7.54 -12.94
N LEU A 239 15.62 -7.53 -13.50
CA LEU A 239 15.89 -8.16 -14.79
C LEU A 239 15.30 -9.58 -14.76
N VAL A 240 14.49 -9.90 -15.78
CA VAL A 240 13.92 -11.24 -15.92
C VAL A 240 15.08 -12.21 -15.97
N VAL A 241 15.14 -13.12 -14.98
CA VAL A 241 16.16 -14.16 -14.93
C VAL A 241 15.98 -15.01 -16.18
N ASN A 242 17.03 -15.14 -17.00
CA ASN A 242 16.99 -16.03 -18.15
C ASN A 242 17.06 -17.48 -17.63
N TYR A 243 15.89 -18.12 -17.51
CA TYR A 243 15.75 -19.48 -16.99
C TYR A 243 16.41 -20.55 -17.87
N GLU A 244 16.79 -20.24 -19.12
CA GLU A 244 17.53 -21.17 -19.99
C GLU A 244 19.03 -21.22 -19.67
N LYS A 245 19.57 -20.18 -19.00
CA LYS A 245 21.01 -20.04 -18.70
C LYS A 245 21.35 -20.00 -17.21
N SER A 246 20.34 -19.94 -16.34
CA SER A 246 20.55 -19.72 -14.91
C SER A 246 20.68 -21.05 -14.15
N ILE A 247 21.81 -21.26 -13.49
CA ILE A 247 22.02 -22.38 -12.57
C ILE A 247 21.62 -21.92 -11.17
N PHE A 248 20.68 -22.63 -10.54
CA PHE A 248 20.33 -22.39 -9.14
C PHE A 248 21.31 -23.14 -8.23
N VAL A 249 21.84 -22.45 -7.23
CA VAL A 249 22.64 -23.07 -6.17
C VAL A 249 21.92 -22.81 -4.85
N HIS A 250 21.55 -23.89 -4.18
CA HIS A 250 20.97 -23.86 -2.84
C HIS A 250 22.05 -24.32 -1.86
N PHE A 251 22.30 -23.51 -0.84
CA PHE A 251 23.16 -23.87 0.27
C PHE A 251 22.27 -24.09 1.49
N THR A 252 22.43 -25.25 2.13
CA THR A 252 21.95 -25.53 3.48
C THR A 252 23.02 -25.21 4.50
#